data_AF-A0AAV5KWP1-F1
#
_entry.id   AF-A0AAV5KWP1-F1
#
_cell.length_a   1.000
_cell.length_b   1.000
_cell.length_c   1.000
_cell.angle_alpha   90.00
_cell.angle_beta   90.00
_cell.angle_gamma   90.00
#
_symmetry.space_group_name_H-M   'P 1'
#
loop_
_entity.id
_entity.type
_entity.pdbx_description
1 polymer ?
#
loop_
_entity_poly.entity_id
_entity_poly.type
_entity_poly.pdbx_seq_one_letter_code
_entity_poly.pdbx_strand_id
1 'polypeptide(L)'
;MQNVHLAKLSDIQIQPLSLLKFITEAWQQIVECRRVLKWTYAYGYYLPEHDHAKKQFFEYLQGEAESGLERLHHCAEVGLQVFLYAEGQSKEEFIEFRKKLAGLTSVTRNYFENLVRALENGLSDVDSHGSSGSG
;
A
#
# COMPACT_ATOMS: atom_id res chain seq x y z
N MET A 1 -3.53 -15.39 -2.25
CA MET A 1 -3.69 -16.19 -1.02
C MET A 1 -4.59 -17.37 -1.31
N GLN A 2 -4.16 -18.60 -1.04
CA GLN A 2 -5.02 -19.79 -1.24
C GLN A 2 -6.11 -19.83 -0.15
N ASN A 3 -7.36 -20.12 -0.53
CA ASN A 3 -8.51 -20.28 0.39
C ASN A 3 -8.21 -21.20 1.60
N VAL A 4 -7.28 -22.15 1.42
CA VAL A 4 -6.82 -23.09 2.45
C VAL A 4 -6.26 -22.38 3.68
N HIS A 5 -5.49 -21.29 3.52
CA HIS A 5 -4.93 -20.57 4.67
C HIS A 5 -6.00 -19.81 5.47
N LEU A 6 -7.00 -19.24 4.79
CA LEU A 6 -8.10 -18.54 5.46
C LEU A 6 -9.03 -19.51 6.19
N ALA A 7 -9.31 -20.69 5.61
CA ALA A 7 -10.05 -21.74 6.29
C ALA A 7 -9.31 -22.23 7.54
N LYS A 8 -8.01 -22.53 7.43
CA LYS A 8 -7.19 -22.91 8.59
C LYS A 8 -7.21 -21.84 9.69
N LEU A 9 -7.09 -20.57 9.32
CA LEU A 9 -7.10 -19.46 10.28
C LEU A 9 -8.48 -19.30 10.94
N SER A 10 -9.57 -19.49 10.18
CA SER A 10 -10.95 -19.49 10.68
C SER A 10 -11.14 -20.53 11.78
N ASP A 11 -10.59 -21.73 11.59
CA ASP A 11 -10.66 -22.82 12.55
C ASP A 11 -9.83 -22.53 13.81
N ILE A 12 -8.60 -22.03 13.65
CA ILE A 12 -7.70 -21.69 14.77
C ILE A 12 -8.28 -20.56 15.62
N GLN A 13 -8.74 -19.48 14.97
CA GLN A 13 -9.21 -18.28 15.66
C GLN A 13 -10.68 -18.40 16.12
N ILE A 14 -11.38 -19.45 15.69
CA ILE A 14 -12.81 -19.67 15.95
C ILE A 14 -13.61 -18.43 15.54
N GLN A 15 -13.38 -17.96 14.31
CA GLN A 15 -14.08 -16.81 13.73
C GLN A 15 -14.57 -17.14 12.33
N PRO A 16 -15.77 -16.67 11.92
CA PRO A 16 -16.24 -16.87 10.55
C PRO A 16 -15.31 -16.21 9.52
N LEU A 17 -15.18 -16.83 8.34
CA LEU A 17 -14.42 -16.31 7.20
C LEU A 17 -14.75 -14.86 6.83
N SER A 18 -15.99 -14.41 7.08
CA SER A 18 -16.40 -13.03 6.85
C SER A 18 -15.62 -12.00 7.69
N LEU A 19 -15.15 -12.39 8.88
CA LEU A 19 -14.30 -11.55 9.73
C LEU A 19 -12.83 -11.55 9.31
N LEU A 20 -12.44 -12.42 8.37
CA LEU A 20 -11.09 -12.52 7.82
C LEU A 20 -10.92 -11.77 6.48
N LYS A 21 -11.97 -11.11 5.99
CA LYS A 21 -11.96 -10.35 4.72
C LYS A 21 -10.83 -9.32 4.64
N PHE A 22 -10.46 -8.71 5.76
CA PHE A 22 -9.37 -7.73 5.83
C PHE A 22 -8.04 -8.27 5.30
N ILE A 23 -7.82 -9.58 5.41
CA ILE A 23 -6.62 -10.24 4.89
C ILE A 23 -6.69 -10.26 3.36
N THR A 24 -7.81 -10.69 2.79
CA THR A 24 -8.00 -10.72 1.33
C THR A 24 -7.89 -9.32 0.73
N GLU A 25 -8.49 -8.32 1.38
CA GLU A 25 -8.42 -6.91 0.98
C GLU A 25 -6.97 -6.39 0.99
N ALA A 26 -6.18 -6.72 2.02
CA ALA A 26 -4.77 -6.35 2.07
C ALA A 26 -3.97 -6.93 0.89
N TRP A 27 -4.18 -8.21 0.56
CA TRP A 27 -3.51 -8.86 -0.57
C TRP A 27 -3.95 -8.33 -1.92
N GLN A 28 -5.23 -8.00 -2.09
CA GLN A 28 -5.72 -7.32 -3.28
C GLN A 28 -5.05 -5.95 -3.43
N GLN A 29 -4.99 -5.16 -2.35
CA GLN A 29 -4.31 -3.88 -2.34
C GLN A 29 -2.84 -4.02 -2.75
N ILE A 30 -2.10 -5.01 -2.20
CA ILE A 30 -0.70 -5.28 -2.57
C ILE A 30 -0.56 -5.56 -4.07
N VAL A 31 -1.43 -6.40 -4.64
CA VAL A 31 -1.38 -6.74 -6.08
C VAL A 31 -1.64 -5.51 -6.95
N GLU A 32 -2.65 -4.71 -6.62
CA GLU A 32 -2.99 -3.50 -7.37
C GLU A 32 -1.89 -2.44 -7.25
N CYS A 33 -1.34 -2.22 -6.05
CA CYS A 33 -0.20 -1.34 -5.84
C CYS A 33 1.03 -1.77 -6.66
N ARG A 34 1.37 -3.07 -6.68
CA ARG A 34 2.45 -3.59 -7.53
C ARG A 34 2.18 -3.39 -9.02
N ARG A 35 0.92 -3.46 -9.46
CA ARG A 35 0.54 -3.16 -10.85
C ARG A 35 0.74 -1.69 -11.17
N VAL A 36 0.32 -0.78 -10.30
CA VAL A 36 0.53 0.67 -10.47
C VAL A 36 2.02 0.99 -10.56
N LEU A 37 2.86 0.45 -9.65
CA LEU A 37 4.30 0.71 -9.67
C LEU A 37 4.96 0.35 -11.00
N LYS A 38 4.58 -0.78 -11.62
CA LYS A 38 5.13 -1.15 -12.95
C LYS A 38 4.93 -0.04 -13.97
N TRP A 39 3.78 0.61 -13.95
CA TRP A 39 3.48 1.72 -14.85
C TRP A 39 4.11 3.04 -14.40
N THR A 40 4.31 3.28 -13.11
CA THR A 40 5.02 4.48 -12.64
C THR A 40 6.48 4.45 -13.04
N TYR A 41 7.15 3.29 -13.02
CA TYR A 41 8.51 3.17 -13.56
C TYR A 41 8.58 3.51 -15.05
N ALA A 42 7.60 3.08 -15.85
CA ALA A 42 7.51 3.46 -17.26
C ALA A 42 7.26 4.97 -17.42
N TYR A 43 6.36 5.55 -16.64
CA TYR A 43 6.09 6.99 -16.64
C TYR A 43 7.36 7.80 -16.29
N GLY A 44 8.05 7.43 -15.20
CA GLY A 44 9.26 8.11 -14.75
C GLY A 44 10.42 8.03 -15.76
N TYR A 45 10.52 6.92 -16.52
CA TYR A 45 11.51 6.78 -17.59
C TYR A 45 11.31 7.82 -18.72
N TYR A 46 10.06 8.12 -19.07
CA TYR A 46 9.73 9.07 -20.14
C TYR A 46 9.56 10.51 -19.64
N LEU A 47 9.72 10.77 -18.34
CA LEU A 47 9.62 12.11 -17.80
C LEU A 47 10.81 12.97 -18.27
N PRO A 48 10.61 14.16 -18.85
CA PRO A 48 11.69 14.96 -19.38
C PRO A 48 12.73 15.35 -18.32
N GLU A 49 14.02 15.19 -18.63
CA GLU A 49 15.10 15.45 -17.66
C GLU A 49 15.19 16.91 -17.20
N HIS A 50 14.72 17.86 -18.01
CA HIS A 50 14.75 19.29 -17.69
C HIS A 50 13.67 19.72 -16.70
N ASP A 51 12.61 18.91 -16.50
CA ASP A 51 11.54 19.18 -15.55
C ASP A 51 11.90 18.68 -14.14
N HIS A 52 12.99 19.24 -13.59
CA HIS A 52 13.58 18.78 -12.32
C HIS A 52 12.58 18.76 -11.15
N ALA A 53 11.72 19.77 -11.04
CA ALA A 53 10.73 19.84 -9.97
C ALA A 53 9.70 18.71 -10.06
N LYS A 54 9.20 18.41 -11.27
CA LYS A 54 8.25 17.32 -11.51
C LYS A 54 8.90 15.98 -11.23
N LYS A 55 10.16 15.79 -11.64
CA LYS A 55 10.91 14.56 -11.38
C LYS A 55 11.11 14.31 -9.89
N GLN A 56 11.55 15.32 -9.13
CA GLN A 56 11.70 15.21 -7.69
C GLN A 56 10.37 14.92 -6.97
N PHE A 57 9.29 15.59 -7.39
CA PHE A 57 7.97 15.35 -6.81
C PHE A 57 7.45 13.95 -7.12
N PHE A 58 7.64 13.47 -8.35
CA PHE A 58 7.33 12.11 -8.74
C PHE A 58 8.11 11.07 -7.93
N GLU A 59 9.43 11.22 -7.82
CA GLU A 59 10.30 10.32 -7.06
C GLU A 59 9.90 10.27 -5.58
N TYR A 60 9.54 11.41 -5.00
CA TYR A 60 9.01 11.49 -3.64
C TYR A 60 7.70 10.70 -3.48
N LEU A 61 6.71 10.93 -4.35
CA LEU A 61 5.43 10.23 -4.29
C LEU A 61 5.58 8.72 -4.51
N GLN A 62 6.42 8.32 -5.46
CA GLN A 62 6.73 6.93 -5.72
C GLN A 62 7.41 6.29 -4.50
N GLY A 63 8.39 6.96 -3.89
CA GLY A 63 9.09 6.47 -2.71
C GLY A 63 8.17 6.27 -1.50
N GLU A 64 7.27 7.20 -1.23
CA GLU A 64 6.27 7.06 -0.16
C GLU A 64 5.33 5.88 -0.42
N ALA A 65 4.87 5.71 -1.66
CA ALA A 65 4.00 4.60 -2.06
C ALA A 65 4.72 3.24 -1.94
N GLU A 66 5.97 3.13 -2.38
CA GLU A 66 6.78 1.92 -2.27
C GLU A 66 7.05 1.54 -0.82
N SER A 67 7.46 2.51 0.01
CA SER A 67 7.66 2.31 1.44
C SER A 67 6.38 1.82 2.14
N GLY A 68 5.24 2.45 1.83
CA GLY A 68 3.93 2.03 2.32
C GLY A 68 3.55 0.61 1.86
N LEU A 69 3.84 0.26 0.61
CA LEU A 69 3.57 -1.07 0.06
C LEU A 69 4.41 -2.16 0.75
N GLU A 70 5.71 -1.93 0.94
CA GLU A 70 6.58 -2.93 1.56
C GLU A 70 6.23 -3.16 3.04
N ARG A 71 5.83 -2.10 3.77
CA ARG A 71 5.29 -2.25 5.14
C ARG A 71 4.00 -3.07 5.18
N LEU A 72 3.07 -2.81 4.26
CA LEU A 72 1.82 -3.58 4.14
C LEU A 72 2.11 -5.03 3.79
N HIS A 73 2.96 -5.27 2.80
CA HIS A 73 3.31 -6.61 2.33
C HIS A 73 3.97 -7.43 3.43
N HIS A 74 4.96 -6.85 4.13
CA HIS A 74 5.61 -7.50 5.26
C HIS A 74 4.60 -7.86 6.37
N CYS A 75 3.69 -6.95 6.71
CA CYS A 75 2.65 -7.23 7.72
C CYS A 75 1.70 -8.35 7.26
N ALA A 76 1.31 -8.37 5.99
CA ALA A 76 0.40 -9.35 5.43
C ALA A 76 1.03 -10.75 5.29
N GLU A 77 2.32 -10.80 5.00
CA GLU A 77 3.08 -12.04 4.83
C GLU A 77 3.57 -12.57 6.18
N VAL A 78 4.44 -11.83 6.87
CA VAL A 78 5.09 -12.30 8.11
C VAL A 78 4.14 -12.25 9.29
N GLY A 79 3.35 -11.18 9.42
CA GLY A 79 2.41 -11.03 10.53
C GLY A 79 1.34 -12.13 10.56
N LEU A 80 0.88 -12.57 9.38
CA LEU A 80 -0.11 -13.64 9.28
C LEU A 80 0.46 -15.02 9.66
N GLN A 81 1.73 -15.28 9.36
CA GLN A 81 2.36 -16.58 9.62
C GLN A 81 2.38 -16.91 11.12
N VAL A 82 2.53 -15.89 11.97
CA VAL A 82 2.48 -16.05 13.43
C VAL A 82 1.19 -16.77 13.84
N PHE A 83 0.04 -16.33 13.35
CA PHE A 83 -1.27 -16.90 13.70
C PHE A 83 -1.62 -18.22 12.97
N LEU A 84 -0.80 -18.63 11.98
CA LEU A 84 -1.01 -19.88 11.23
C LEU A 84 -0.15 -21.04 11.75
N TYR A 85 0.98 -20.75 12.38
CA TYR A 85 2.02 -21.75 12.69
C TYR A 85 2.61 -21.65 14.09
N ALA A 86 2.56 -20.50 14.77
CA ALA A 86 3.03 -20.43 16.15
C ALA A 86 1.88 -20.74 17.12
N GLU A 87 2.20 -21.32 18.27
CA GLU A 87 1.24 -21.61 19.33
C GLU A 87 1.18 -20.46 20.36
N GLY A 88 0.06 -20.35 21.07
CA GLY A 88 -0.05 -19.46 22.23
C GLY A 88 -0.41 -18.00 21.96
N GLN A 89 -0.80 -17.61 20.73
CA GLN A 89 -1.33 -16.25 20.53
C GLN A 89 -2.69 -16.09 21.18
N SER A 90 -2.85 -14.96 21.86
CA SER A 90 -4.11 -14.49 22.41
C SER A 90 -5.04 -13.93 21.32
N LYS A 91 -6.33 -13.87 21.65
CA LYS A 91 -7.33 -13.22 20.79
C LYS A 91 -7.06 -11.73 20.66
N GLU A 92 -6.54 -11.12 21.72
CA GLU A 92 -6.17 -9.71 21.79
C GLU A 92 -5.07 -9.39 20.78
N GLU A 93 -4.02 -10.23 20.68
CA GLU A 93 -2.97 -10.08 19.67
C GLU A 93 -3.51 -10.20 18.24
N PHE A 94 -4.46 -11.10 18.01
CA PHE A 94 -5.10 -11.24 16.70
C PHE A 94 -5.95 -10.00 16.34
N ILE A 95 -6.64 -9.42 17.32
CA ILE A 95 -7.40 -8.17 17.14
C ILE A 95 -6.45 -7.01 16.80
N GLU A 96 -5.31 -6.91 17.47
CA GLU A 96 -4.31 -5.88 17.17
C GLU A 96 -3.67 -6.09 15.79
N PHE A 97 -3.38 -7.33 15.41
CA PHE A 97 -2.94 -7.66 14.05
C PHE A 97 -3.97 -7.22 13.01
N ARG A 98 -5.25 -7.53 13.23
CA ARG A 98 -6.34 -7.13 12.34
C ARG A 98 -6.41 -5.61 12.17
N LYS A 99 -6.36 -4.85 13.28
CA LYS A 99 -6.34 -3.38 13.24
C LYS A 99 -5.14 -2.87 12.46
N LYS A 100 -3.94 -3.40 12.74
CA LYS A 100 -2.70 -3.02 12.08
C LYS A 100 -2.75 -3.28 10.57
N LEU A 101 -3.18 -4.47 10.15
CA LEU A 101 -3.25 -4.84 8.74
C LEU A 101 -4.28 -3.98 7.98
N ALA A 102 -5.46 -3.77 8.55
CA ALA A 102 -6.48 -2.90 7.98
C ALA A 102 -6.01 -1.43 7.88
N GLY A 103 -5.35 -0.93 8.92
CA GLY A 103 -4.77 0.41 8.96
C GLY A 103 -3.70 0.62 7.89
N LEU A 104 -2.74 -0.31 7.78
CA LEU A 104 -1.73 -0.29 6.72
C LEU A 104 -2.37 -0.36 5.32
N THR A 105 -3.39 -1.20 5.15
CA THR A 105 -4.11 -1.31 3.86
C THR A 105 -4.70 0.04 3.44
N SER A 106 -5.34 0.74 4.38
CA SER A 106 -5.92 2.07 4.14
C SER A 106 -4.86 3.13 3.84
N VAL A 107 -3.79 3.18 4.64
CA VAL A 107 -2.70 4.15 4.45
C VAL A 107 -1.98 3.93 3.11
N THR A 108 -1.65 2.68 2.77
CA THR A 108 -1.03 2.34 1.48
C THR A 108 -1.94 2.71 0.32
N ARG A 109 -3.26 2.49 0.43
CA ARG A 109 -4.21 2.94 -0.59
C ARG A 109 -4.12 4.45 -0.81
N ASN A 110 -4.11 5.25 0.25
CA ASN A 110 -4.01 6.71 0.15
C ASN A 110 -2.73 7.16 -0.56
N TYR A 111 -1.58 6.54 -0.26
CA TYR A 111 -0.33 6.86 -0.96
C TYR A 111 -0.44 6.62 -2.47
N PHE A 112 -1.04 5.49 -2.86
CA PHE A 112 -1.23 5.16 -4.27
C PHE A 112 -2.29 6.03 -4.96
N GLU A 113 -3.38 6.38 -4.29
CA GLU A 113 -4.38 7.31 -4.83
C GLU A 113 -3.77 8.71 -5.06
N ASN A 114 -2.94 9.19 -4.14
CA ASN A 114 -2.23 10.45 -4.29
C ASN A 114 -1.24 10.39 -5.46
N LEU A 115 -0.46 9.31 -5.56
CA LEU A 115 0.46 9.08 -6.67
C LEU A 115 -0.28 9.07 -8.01
N VAL A 116 -1.33 8.27 -8.15
CA VAL A 116 -2.12 8.20 -9.40
C VAL A 116 -2.71 9.56 -9.76
N ARG A 117 -3.29 10.28 -8.79
CA ARG A 117 -3.87 11.62 -9.02
C ARG A 117 -2.82 12.62 -9.52
N ALA A 118 -1.62 12.60 -8.96
CA ALA A 118 -0.51 13.45 -9.40
C ALA A 118 0.02 13.04 -10.80
N LEU A 119 -0.09 11.77 -11.18
CA LEU A 119 0.24 11.35 -12.55
C LEU A 119 -0.83 11.80 -13.55
N GLU A 120 -2.11 11.66 -13.19
CA GLU A 120 -3.25 12.09 -14.00
C GLU A 120 -3.27 13.60 -14.25
N ASN A 121 -2.79 14.41 -13.30
CA ASN A 121 -2.68 15.86 -13.45
C ASN A 121 -1.38 16.32 -14.14
N GLY A 122 -0.51 15.40 -14.56
CA GLY A 122 0.76 15.73 -15.21
C GLY A 122 1.78 16.41 -14.28
N LEU A 123 1.71 16.10 -12.98
CA LEU A 123 2.56 16.62 -11.92
C LEU A 123 2.51 18.16 -11.83
N SER A 124 1.37 18.77 -12.13
CA SER A 124 1.23 20.23 -12.18
C SER A 124 1.30 20.91 -10.80
N ASP A 125 1.24 20.16 -9.70
CA ASP A 125 1.25 20.70 -8.34
C ASP A 125 2.50 21.54 -8.03
N VAL A 126 3.63 21.24 -8.69
CA VAL A 126 4.89 22.00 -8.55
C VAL A 126 4.94 23.29 -9.36
N ASP A 127 4.05 23.48 -10.35
CA ASP A 127 4.03 24.66 -11.22
C ASP A 127 3.44 25.90 -10.49
N SER A 128 2.67 25.68 -9.42
CA SER A 128 1.93 26.68 -8.62
C SER A 128 2.79 27.72 -7.88
N HIS A 129 4.11 27.53 -7.81
CA HIS A 129 5.02 28.39 -7.04
C HIS A 129 5.90 29.32 -7.89
N GLY A 130 5.80 29.27 -9.22
CA GLY A 130 6.62 30.09 -10.14
C GLY A 130 6.04 31.46 -10.51
N SER A 131 4.80 31.78 -10.12
CA SER A 131 4.07 32.97 -10.57
C SER A 131 3.92 34.04 -9.48
N SER A 132 4.98 34.35 -8.75
CA SER A 132 5.07 35.58 -7.94
C SER A 132 6.06 36.53 -8.60
N GLY A 133 5.70 36.98 -9.81
CA GLY A 133 6.43 38.00 -10.56
C GLY A 133 6.20 39.39 -9.98
N SER A 134 7.29 40.04 -9.62
CA SER A 134 7.65 41.43 -9.93
C SER A 134 6.51 42.47 -10.02
N GLY A 135 6.44 43.33 -9.01
CA GLY A 135 5.93 44.70 -9.09
C GLY A 135 7.02 45.67 -8.69
#